data_AF-A0A7W7D5E5-F1
#
_entry.id   AF-A0A7W7D5E5-F1
#
_cell.length_a   1.000
_cell.length_b   1.000
_cell.length_c   1.000
_cell.angle_alpha   90.00
_cell.angle_beta   90.00
_cell.angle_gamma   90.00
#
_symmetry.space_group_name_H-M   'P 1'
#
loop_
_entity.id
_entity.type
_entity.pdbx_description
1 polymer ?
#
loop_
_entity_poly.entity_id
_entity_poly.type
_entity_poly.pdbx_seq_one_letter_code
_entity_poly.pdbx_strand_id
1 'polypeptide(L)'
;MLGDPESPHVAARGTDEGIGPDLMTARIHNAIKLYEPLQATKGVEIRLHRTVLYNSIYRADDNLLVNLHAYATPAAQAPLMHIQAGDDTSTATTYLTSLDNTWTSAIPLPQASDAGT
;
A
#
# COMPACT_ATOMS: atom_id res chain seq x y z
N MET A 1 3.19 -0.65 -3.58
CA MET A 1 3.02 0.76 -3.19
C MET A 1 3.03 0.85 -1.67
N LEU A 2 3.44 1.98 -1.12
CA LEU A 2 3.40 2.26 0.32
C LEU A 2 2.64 3.55 0.60
N GLY A 3 2.07 3.68 1.80
CA GLY A 3 1.54 4.97 2.23
C GLY A 3 2.69 5.98 2.31
N ASP A 4 2.45 7.20 1.84
CA ASP A 4 3.40 8.30 1.98
C ASP A 4 3.52 8.69 3.47
N PRO A 5 4.73 8.61 4.08
CA PRO A 5 4.96 8.98 5.48
C PRO A 5 4.47 10.40 5.83
N GLU A 6 4.48 11.31 4.87
CA GLU A 6 4.08 12.72 5.02
C GLU A 6 2.58 12.94 4.74
N SER A 7 1.80 11.86 4.58
CA SER A 7 0.36 11.96 4.35
C SER A 7 -0.40 12.05 5.68
N PRO A 8 -1.33 13.00 5.84
CA PRO A 8 -2.21 13.04 7.01
C PRO A 8 -3.06 11.77 7.14
N HIS A 9 -3.33 11.07 6.03
CA HIS A 9 -4.08 9.81 6.04
C HIS A 9 -3.31 8.66 6.70
N VAL A 10 -1.97 8.67 6.63
CA VAL A 10 -1.11 7.71 7.35
C VAL A 10 -1.18 7.96 8.85
N ALA A 11 -1.08 9.22 9.27
CA ALA A 11 -1.20 9.60 10.67
C ALA A 11 -2.57 9.25 11.25
N ALA A 12 -3.66 9.55 10.53
CA ALA A 12 -5.02 9.21 10.92
C ALA A 12 -5.19 7.70 11.12
N ARG A 13 -4.70 6.88 10.18
CA ARG A 13 -4.72 5.42 10.28
C ARG A 13 -3.96 4.91 11.51
N GLY A 14 -2.79 5.48 11.81
CA GLY A 14 -2.03 5.13 13.01
C GLY A 14 -2.85 5.29 14.28
N THR A 15 -3.63 6.36 14.38
CA THR A 15 -4.57 6.60 15.48
C THR A 15 -5.71 5.57 15.47
N ASP A 16 -6.35 5.34 14.31
CA ASP A 16 -7.50 4.42 14.18
C ASP A 16 -7.13 2.96 14.50
N GLU A 17 -5.90 2.52 14.22
CA GLU A 17 -5.40 1.18 14.56
C GLU A 17 -4.87 1.08 16.01
N GLY A 18 -4.88 2.18 16.79
CA GLY A 18 -4.34 2.20 18.15
C GLY A 18 -2.80 2.08 18.24
N ILE A 19 -2.11 2.32 17.12
CA ILE A 19 -0.63 2.26 17.01
C ILE A 19 -0.01 3.62 17.34
N GLY A 20 -0.74 4.70 17.04
CA GLY A 20 -0.26 6.08 17.08
C GLY A 20 0.36 6.54 15.76
N PRO A 21 0.27 7.84 15.44
CA PRO A 21 0.72 8.39 14.16
C PRO A 21 2.22 8.21 13.94
N ASP A 22 3.05 8.56 14.94
CA ASP A 22 4.51 8.52 14.81
C ASP A 22 5.05 7.10 14.59
N LEU A 23 4.47 6.12 15.28
CA LEU A 23 4.88 4.72 15.13
C LEU A 23 4.44 4.15 13.77
N MET A 24 3.29 4.58 13.24
CA MET A 24 2.88 4.21 11.89
C MET A 24 3.84 4.79 10.84
N THR A 25 4.19 6.08 10.95
CA THR A 25 5.19 6.73 10.09
C THR A 25 6.55 6.03 10.17
N ALA A 26 7.02 5.70 11.37
CA ALA A 26 8.27 4.96 11.57
C ALA A 26 8.26 3.56 10.92
N ARG A 27 7.12 2.85 10.97
CA ARG A 27 6.96 1.55 10.28
C ARG A 27 7.09 1.68 8.76
N ILE A 28 6.56 2.75 8.18
CA ILE A 28 6.68 3.00 6.74
C ILE A 28 8.13 3.32 6.38
N HIS A 29 8.82 4.18 7.13
CA HIS A 29 10.25 4.43 6.90
C HIS A 29 11.09 3.15 6.99
N ASN A 30 10.80 2.29 7.96
CA ASN A 30 11.45 0.99 8.07
C ASN A 30 11.18 0.11 6.84
N ALA A 31 9.95 0.05 6.35
CA ALA A 31 9.62 -0.69 5.13
C ALA A 31 10.35 -0.14 3.89
N ILE A 32 10.40 1.19 3.74
CA ILE A 32 11.15 1.86 2.67
C ILE A 32 12.64 1.45 2.73
N LYS A 33 13.25 1.48 3.92
CA LYS A 33 14.64 1.09 4.11
C LYS A 33 14.89 -0.37 3.75
N LEU A 34 13.97 -1.26 4.13
CA LEU A 34 14.04 -2.69 3.78
C LEU A 34 13.90 -2.95 2.28
N TYR A 35 13.14 -2.12 1.56
CA TYR A 35 12.94 -2.26 0.12
C TYR A 35 13.98 -1.52 -0.72
N GLU A 36 14.86 -0.72 -0.11
CA GLU A 36 15.91 0.03 -0.81
C GLU A 36 16.72 -0.85 -1.80
N PRO A 37 17.17 -2.08 -1.46
CA PRO A 37 17.90 -2.93 -2.40
C PRO A 37 17.07 -3.38 -3.62
N LEU A 38 15.74 -3.44 -3.48
CA LEU A 38 14.85 -3.88 -4.55
C LEU A 38 14.70 -2.82 -5.65
N GLN A 39 14.98 -1.55 -5.37
CA GLN A 39 14.91 -0.47 -6.36
C GLN A 39 15.88 -0.67 -7.54
N ALA A 40 16.97 -1.42 -7.34
CA ALA A 40 17.92 -1.77 -8.40
C ALA A 40 17.49 -3.01 -9.23
N THR A 41 16.41 -3.69 -8.83
CA THR A 41 15.95 -4.92 -9.48
C THR A 41 15.10 -4.59 -10.70
N LYS A 42 15.47 -5.13 -11.86
CA LYS A 42 14.70 -4.94 -13.10
C LYS A 42 13.26 -5.41 -12.94
N GLY A 43 12.30 -4.55 -13.30
CA GLY A 43 10.87 -4.85 -13.22
C GLY A 43 10.23 -4.60 -11.86
N VAL A 44 10.99 -4.10 -10.88
CA VAL A 44 10.45 -3.63 -9.60
C VAL A 44 10.24 -2.13 -9.66
N GLU A 45 9.05 -1.70 -9.25
CA GLU A 45 8.73 -0.28 -9.06
C GLU A 45 8.05 -0.09 -7.70
N ILE A 46 8.54 0.90 -6.95
CA ILE A 46 7.99 1.27 -5.65
C ILE A 46 7.46 2.68 -5.76
N ARG A 47 6.21 2.89 -5.33
CA ARG A 47 5.53 4.19 -5.34
C ARG A 47 4.90 4.48 -3.98
N LEU A 48 4.81 5.77 -3.63
CA LEU A 48 4.15 6.30 -2.45
C LEU A 48 2.79 6.89 -2.83
N HIS A 49 1.73 6.53 -2.10
CA HIS A 49 0.38 7.08 -2.30
C HIS A 49 -0.09 7.89 -1.09
N ARG A 50 -0.95 8.88 -1.36
CA ARG A 50 -1.55 9.75 -0.35
C ARG A 50 -3.05 9.51 -0.15
N THR A 51 -3.60 8.42 -0.68
CA THR A 51 -5.03 8.07 -0.54
C THR A 51 -5.36 7.52 0.85
N VAL A 52 -6.64 7.58 1.23
CA VAL A 52 -7.16 6.84 2.39
C VAL A 52 -6.99 5.34 2.14
N LEU A 53 -6.44 4.62 3.11
CA LEU A 53 -6.24 3.18 2.99
C LEU A 53 -7.45 2.39 3.50
N TYR A 54 -8.33 2.00 2.60
CA TYR A 54 -9.46 1.11 2.91
C TYR A 54 -9.06 -0.37 2.95
N ASN A 55 -8.03 -0.73 2.18
CA ASN A 55 -7.57 -2.10 2.05
C ASN A 55 -6.13 -2.14 1.54
N SER A 56 -5.46 -3.27 1.77
CA SER A 56 -4.24 -3.62 1.05
C SER A 56 -4.56 -4.68 0.01
N ILE A 57 -4.06 -4.49 -1.21
CA ILE A 57 -4.34 -5.37 -2.35
C ILE A 57 -3.04 -6.00 -2.82
N TYR A 58 -3.06 -7.32 -2.98
CA TYR A 58 -1.99 -8.10 -3.58
C TYR A 58 -2.56 -8.82 -4.78
N ARG A 59 -1.97 -8.62 -5.96
CA ARG A 59 -2.37 -9.25 -7.21
C ARG A 59 -1.24 -10.14 -7.72
N ALA A 60 -1.58 -11.37 -8.10
CA ALA A 60 -0.71 -12.25 -8.86
C ALA A 60 -1.56 -13.05 -9.86
N ASP A 61 -1.26 -12.94 -11.15
CA ASP A 61 -2.02 -13.57 -12.23
C ASP A 61 -3.53 -13.24 -12.12
N ASP A 62 -4.36 -14.27 -12.00
CA ASP A 62 -5.82 -14.21 -11.85
C ASP A 62 -6.25 -14.24 -10.37
N ASN A 63 -5.34 -14.00 -9.42
CA ASN A 63 -5.63 -14.02 -7.99
C ASN A 63 -5.46 -12.64 -7.38
N LEU A 64 -6.47 -12.25 -6.61
CA LEU A 64 -6.48 -11.04 -5.82
C LEU A 64 -6.66 -11.39 -4.34
N LEU A 65 -5.72 -10.93 -3.50
CA LEU A 65 -5.85 -10.97 -2.05
C LEU A 65 -6.14 -9.55 -1.57
N VAL A 66 -7.30 -9.35 -0.94
CA VAL A 66 -7.74 -8.06 -0.42
C VAL A 66 -7.82 -8.15 1.09
N ASN A 67 -6.87 -7.48 1.77
CA ASN A 67 -6.91 -7.33 3.23
C ASN A 67 -7.72 -6.07 3.55
N LEU A 68 -8.94 -6.25 4.05
CA LEU A 68 -9.83 -5.14 4.39
C LEU A 68 -9.44 -4.54 5.73
N HIS A 69 -9.33 -3.21 5.78
CA HIS A 69 -9.10 -2.54 7.05
C HIS A 69 -10.36 -2.59 7.93
N ALA A 70 -10.28 -3.34 9.02
CA ALA A 70 -11.30 -3.34 10.07
C ALA A 70 -10.92 -2.30 11.13
N TYR A 71 -11.88 -1.46 11.52
CA TYR A 71 -11.66 -0.40 12.51
C TYR A 71 -11.08 -0.97 13.81
N ALA A 72 -10.11 -0.28 14.41
CA ALA A 72 -9.40 -0.69 15.62
C ALA A 72 -8.79 -2.10 15.58
N THR A 73 -8.54 -2.64 14.38
CA THR A 73 -7.98 -3.97 14.17
C THR A 73 -6.65 -3.86 13.43
N PRO A 74 -5.53 -4.32 14.01
CA PRO A 74 -4.25 -4.34 13.32
C PRO A 74 -4.33 -5.12 12.01
N ALA A 75 -3.68 -4.64 10.95
CA ALA A 75 -3.74 -5.27 9.62
C ALA A 75 -3.35 -6.76 9.60
N ALA A 76 -2.46 -7.20 10.51
CA ALA A 76 -2.05 -8.60 10.63
C ALA A 76 -3.15 -9.52 11.20
N GLN A 77 -4.17 -8.96 11.84
CA GLN A 77 -5.31 -9.66 12.44
C GLN A 77 -6.59 -9.46 11.62
N ALA A 78 -6.58 -8.56 10.64
CA ALA A 78 -7.73 -8.25 9.83
C ALA A 78 -8.05 -9.36 8.81
N PRO A 79 -9.32 -9.53 8.41
CA PRO A 79 -9.71 -10.53 7.43
C PRO A 79 -9.04 -10.32 6.07
N LEU A 80 -8.61 -11.43 5.47
CA LEU A 80 -8.11 -11.49 4.10
C LEU A 80 -9.16 -12.17 3.21
N MET A 81 -9.62 -11.47 2.18
CA MET A 81 -10.46 -12.06 1.14
C MET A 81 -9.60 -12.50 -0.03
N HIS A 82 -9.82 -13.73 -0.50
CA HIS A 82 -9.27 -14.20 -1.77
C HIS A 82 -10.36 -14.15 -2.82
N ILE A 83 -10.07 -13.44 -3.91
CA ILE A 83 -10.97 -13.26 -5.06
C ILE A 83 -10.21 -13.76 -6.29
N GLN A 84 -10.80 -14.70 -7.01
CA GLN A 84 -10.33 -15.07 -8.33
C GLN A 84 -10.85 -14.04 -9.33
N ALA A 85 -9.95 -13.45 -10.12
CA ALA A 85 -10.32 -12.61 -11.24
C ALA A 85 -11.09 -13.46 -12.25
N GLY A 86 -12.37 -13.15 -12.43
CA GLY A 86 -13.22 -13.71 -13.48
C GLY A 86 -13.43 -12.71 -14.59
N ASP A 87 -14.54 -12.84 -15.32
CA ASP A 87 -14.91 -11.91 -16.41
C ASP A 87 -14.95 -10.44 -15.96
N ASP A 88 -14.88 -9.51 -16.93
CA ASP A 88 -14.66 -8.07 -16.75
C ASP A 88 -15.67 -7.33 -15.84
N THR A 89 -16.77 -7.96 -15.44
CA THR A 89 -17.78 -7.40 -14.52
C THR A 89 -17.70 -7.94 -13.09
N SER A 90 -16.66 -8.71 -12.77
CA SER A 90 -16.48 -9.33 -11.46
C SER A 90 -16.12 -8.33 -10.36
N THR A 91 -16.35 -8.71 -9.10
CA THR A 91 -15.88 -7.96 -7.91
C THR A 91 -14.39 -7.64 -7.96
N ALA A 92 -13.58 -8.46 -8.64
CA ALA A 92 -12.16 -8.20 -8.84
C ALA A 92 -11.91 -6.93 -9.65
N THR A 93 -12.70 -6.66 -10.71
CA THR A 93 -12.56 -5.47 -11.56
C THR A 93 -12.66 -4.17 -10.76
N THR A 94 -13.56 -4.11 -9.77
CA THR A 94 -13.70 -2.92 -8.92
C THR A 94 -12.43 -2.65 -8.11
N TYR A 95 -11.84 -3.68 -7.50
CA TYR A 95 -10.61 -3.54 -6.72
C TYR A 95 -9.39 -3.27 -7.60
N LEU A 96 -9.32 -3.89 -8.79
CA LEU A 96 -8.25 -3.63 -9.76
C LEU A 96 -8.31 -2.19 -10.29
N THR A 97 -9.49 -1.71 -10.68
CA THR A 97 -9.69 -0.31 -11.08
C THR A 97 -9.28 0.66 -9.96
N SER A 98 -9.63 0.36 -8.71
CA SER A 98 -9.21 1.14 -7.55
C SER A 98 -7.69 1.16 -7.38
N LEU A 99 -7.04 0.00 -7.54
CA LEU A 99 -5.59 -0.14 -7.48
C LEU A 99 -4.91 0.70 -8.59
N ASP A 100 -5.39 0.61 -9.83
CA ASP A 100 -4.84 1.33 -10.98
C ASP A 100 -5.00 2.85 -10.84
N ASN A 101 -6.15 3.32 -10.33
CA ASN A 101 -6.36 4.73 -10.02
C ASN A 101 -5.38 5.23 -8.94
N THR A 102 -5.18 4.41 -7.91
CA THR A 102 -4.22 4.73 -6.83
C THR A 102 -2.79 4.73 -7.36
N TRP A 103 -2.44 3.76 -8.21
CA TRP A 103 -1.13 3.65 -8.85
C TRP A 103 -0.79 4.87 -9.69
N THR A 104 -1.74 5.29 -10.54
CA THR A 104 -1.58 6.42 -11.47
C THR A 104 -1.32 7.74 -10.73
N SER A 105 -1.93 7.94 -9.56
CA SER A 105 -1.77 9.15 -8.75
C SER A 105 -0.61 9.09 -7.75
N ALA A 106 -0.05 7.91 -7.50
CA ALA A 106 1.10 7.74 -6.62
C ALA A 106 2.39 8.31 -7.24
N ILE A 107 3.38 8.60 -6.41
CA ILE A 107 4.67 9.17 -6.83
C ILE A 107 5.74 8.08 -6.69
N PRO A 108 6.66 7.91 -7.66
CA PRO A 108 7.79 6.99 -7.49
C PRO A 108 8.56 7.27 -6.21
N LEU A 109 8.97 6.20 -5.51
CA LEU A 109 9.89 6.35 -4.38
C LEU A 109 11.22 6.92 -4.91
N PRO A 110 11.75 8.02 -4.33
CA PRO A 110 13.04 8.56 -4.75
C PRO A 110 14.15 7.52 -4.58
N GLN A 111 15.04 7.43 -5.57
CA GLN A 111 16.20 6.55 -5.44
C GLN A 111 17.15 7.12 -4.39
N ALA A 112 17.89 6.24 -3.71
CA ALA A 112 18.89 6.66 -2.72
C ALA A 112 19.97 7.57 -3.32
N SER A 113 20.22 7.51 -4.63
CA SER A 113 21.12 8.39 -5.37
C SER A 113 20.60 9.82 -5.57
N ASP A 114 19.28 10.03 -5.44
CA ASP A 114 18.64 11.31 -5.75
C ASP A 114 18.53 12.22 -4.50
N ALA A 115 18.82 11.69 -3.32
CA ALA A 115 18.79 12.41 -2.04
C ALA A 115 20.09 13.19 -1.74
N GLY A 116 21.02 13.27 -2.71
CA GLY A 116 22.31 13.95 -2.57
C GLY A 116 22.67 14.79 -3.79
N THR A 117 22.04 15.95 -3.94
CA THR A 117 22.62 17.12 -4.63
C THR A 117 22.16 18.41 -3.96
#